data_AF-A0A178XNS6-F1
#
_entry.id   AF-A0A178XNS6-F1
#
_cell.length_a   1.000
_cell.length_b   1.000
_cell.length_c   1.000
_cell.angle_alpha   90.00
_cell.angle_beta   90.00
_cell.angle_gamma   90.00
#
_symmetry.space_group_name_H-M   'P 1'
#
loop_
_entity.id
_entity.type
_entity.pdbx_description
1 polymer ?
#
loop_
_entity_poly.entity_id
_entity_poly.type
_entity_poly.pdbx_seq_one_letter_code
_entity_poly.pdbx_strand_id
1 'polypeptide(L)'
;MAPRASWKGYLRLSLVSCPVRLYPATTTSERITFNQLHKDTHNRINMKPVDPERGLVERSDLVKGYEYEDKKYIVIDEADLESVKIESTHTMNIEAFVDEGSVDVIYQDTPYYLAPDGAMAEETFIVLREALRRSGKLAIARLVLSSRERVIAIGPRETGMFVCTLRNPNEVRGTAEYFGNIPVGNPDPEMLQLAEALIQQKTTVFDPRNYEDRYEAALMQMIREKLKGHKPIIAAPPERGNVINLMDALKASLSQAKPPAKSKGKTEPAAEKAAKSAAAKSIAKKPGAQKKA
;
A
#
# COMPACT_ATOMS: atom_id res chain seq x y z
N MET A 1 -11.32 13.72 -8.75
CA MET A 1 -10.59 14.96 -8.45
C MET A 1 -9.13 14.73 -8.83
N ALA A 2 -8.47 15.65 -9.53
CA ALA A 2 -7.05 15.46 -9.86
C ALA A 2 -6.23 15.36 -8.55
N PRO A 3 -5.26 14.43 -8.45
CA PRO A 3 -4.47 14.25 -7.23
C PRO A 3 -3.75 15.55 -6.87
N ARG A 4 -3.83 15.97 -5.60
CA ARG A 4 -3.17 17.17 -5.12
C ARG A 4 -1.67 16.89 -4.97
N ALA A 5 -0.84 17.69 -5.64
CA ALA A 5 0.60 17.62 -5.47
C ALA A 5 0.97 17.95 -4.01
N SER A 6 1.79 17.11 -3.39
CA SER A 6 2.35 17.34 -2.05
C SER A 6 3.52 18.32 -2.10
N TRP A 7 4.22 18.40 -3.23
CA TRP A 7 5.36 19.28 -3.44
C TRP A 7 5.49 19.67 -4.93
N LYS A 8 6.04 20.86 -5.19
CA LYS A 8 6.34 21.37 -6.53
C LYS A 8 7.72 22.02 -6.52
N GLY A 9 8.48 21.85 -7.60
CA GLY A 9 9.80 22.44 -7.70
C GLY A 9 10.54 21.95 -8.93
N TYR A 10 11.87 21.93 -8.84
CA TYR A 10 12.75 21.62 -9.95
C TYR A 10 13.61 20.39 -9.64
N LEU A 11 13.67 19.43 -10.57
CA LEU A 11 14.64 18.35 -10.56
C LEU A 11 15.89 18.82 -11.29
N ARG A 12 17.00 18.90 -10.56
CA ARG A 12 18.27 19.42 -11.07
C ARG A 12 19.28 18.30 -11.24
N LEU A 13 19.81 18.18 -12.45
CA LEU A 13 20.96 17.34 -12.77
C LEU A 13 22.08 18.25 -13.28
N SER A 14 23.04 18.57 -12.41
CA SER A 14 24.12 19.53 -12.72
C SER A 14 23.57 20.89 -13.19
N LEU A 15 23.60 21.18 -14.49
CA LEU A 15 23.11 22.43 -15.08
C LEU A 15 21.69 22.32 -15.67
N VAL A 16 21.14 21.11 -15.79
CA VAL A 16 19.81 20.88 -16.33
C VAL A 16 18.79 20.98 -15.21
N SER A 17 17.74 21.78 -15.42
CA SER A 17 16.62 21.95 -14.49
C SER A 17 15.32 21.55 -15.17
N CYS A 18 14.57 20.64 -14.53
CA CYS A 18 13.29 20.14 -15.02
C CYS A 18 12.19 20.46 -14.00
N PRO A 19 11.21 21.32 -14.33
CA PRO A 19 10.03 21.54 -13.50
C PRO A 19 9.27 20.22 -13.25
N VAL A 20 8.96 19.90 -12.01
CA VAL A 20 8.31 18.65 -11.61
C VAL A 20 7.32 18.83 -10.47
N ARG A 21 6.39 17.89 -10.36
CA ARG A 21 5.43 17.78 -9.26
C ARG A 21 5.52 16.41 -8.61
N LEU A 22 5.45 16.40 -7.29
CA LEU A 22 5.45 15.20 -6.47
C LEU A 22 4.05 14.93 -5.94
N TYR A 23 3.59 13.69 -6.07
CA TYR A 23 2.28 13.22 -5.63
C TYR A 23 2.44 12.03 -4.69
N PRO A 24 1.74 11.95 -3.56
CA PRO A 24 1.76 10.75 -2.72
C PRO A 24 1.32 9.52 -3.52
N ALA A 25 2.06 8.42 -3.43
CA ALA A 25 1.69 7.15 -4.08
C ALA A 25 0.74 6.30 -3.22
N THR A 26 0.55 6.68 -1.96
CA THR A 26 -0.35 6.03 -1.01
C THR A 26 -1.44 6.99 -0.56
N THR A 27 -2.60 6.45 -0.24
CA THR A 27 -3.72 7.20 0.35
C THR A 27 -4.27 6.46 1.56
N THR A 28 -4.74 7.24 2.52
CA THR A 28 -5.47 6.75 3.71
C THR A 28 -6.96 7.04 3.59
N SER A 29 -7.42 7.60 2.46
CA SER A 29 -8.79 8.08 2.27
C SER A 29 -9.86 6.99 2.38
N GLU A 30 -9.50 5.74 2.06
CA GLU A 30 -10.43 4.62 2.11
C GLU A 30 -10.58 4.04 3.52
N ARG A 31 -9.64 4.37 4.43
CA ARG A 31 -9.67 3.84 5.79
C ARG A 31 -10.86 4.38 6.58
N ILE A 32 -11.64 3.49 7.18
CA ILE A 32 -12.66 3.86 8.15
C ILE A 32 -12.00 4.58 9.33
N THR A 33 -12.42 5.81 9.59
CA THR A 33 -12.03 6.58 10.77
C THR A 33 -13.23 6.80 11.68
N PHE A 34 -12.99 6.71 12.99
CA PHE A 34 -14.02 6.95 13.99
C PHE A 34 -13.86 8.34 14.59
N ASN A 35 -14.97 9.08 14.62
CA ASN A 35 -15.03 10.27 15.45
C ASN A 35 -15.34 9.88 16.89
N GLN A 36 -14.74 10.57 17.85
CA GLN A 36 -15.10 10.44 19.25
C GLN A 36 -16.47 11.09 19.48
N LEU A 37 -17.39 10.34 20.08
CA LEU A 37 -18.71 10.81 20.47
C LEU A 37 -18.84 10.73 22.00
N HIS A 38 -19.59 11.67 22.59
CA HIS A 38 -19.97 11.58 23.99
C HIS A 38 -20.83 10.34 24.22
N LYS A 39 -20.54 9.56 25.27
CA LYS A 39 -21.21 8.27 25.52
C LYS A 39 -22.74 8.36 25.58
N ASP A 40 -23.26 9.35 26.30
CA ASP A 40 -24.71 9.46 26.52
C ASP A 40 -25.40 10.30 25.44
N THR A 41 -24.89 11.50 25.16
CA THR A 41 -25.49 12.41 24.18
C THR A 41 -25.20 12.06 22.72
N HIS A 42 -24.21 11.18 22.45
CA HIS A 42 -23.74 10.82 21.10
C HIS A 42 -23.29 12.01 20.24
N ASN A 43 -23.07 13.18 20.86
CA ASN A 43 -22.56 14.36 20.18
C ASN A 43 -21.07 14.22 19.88
N ARG A 44 -20.63 14.75 18.73
CA ARG A 44 -19.22 14.75 18.35
C ARG A 44 -18.39 15.57 19.33
N ILE A 45 -17.31 14.98 19.83
CA ILE A 45 -16.36 15.65 20.72
C ILE A 45 -15.35 16.44 19.90
N ASN A 46 -15.05 17.66 20.37
CA ASN A 46 -13.97 18.48 19.85
C ASN A 46 -12.92 18.68 20.95
N MET A 47 -11.67 18.33 20.68
CA MET A 47 -10.57 18.47 21.62
C MET A 47 -10.07 19.92 21.62
N LYS A 48 -10.10 20.58 22.78
CA LYS A 48 -9.54 21.92 22.98
C LYS A 48 -8.33 21.85 23.91
N PRO A 49 -7.24 22.59 23.63
CA PRO A 49 -6.12 22.69 24.54
C PRO A 49 -6.53 23.45 25.81
N VAL A 50 -5.96 23.04 26.94
CA VAL A 50 -6.20 23.63 28.26
C VAL A 50 -4.85 23.93 28.89
N ASP A 51 -4.62 25.19 29.21
CA ASP A 51 -3.51 25.66 30.03
C ASP A 51 -3.85 25.45 31.52
N PRO A 52 -2.94 24.90 32.34
CA PRO A 52 -3.20 24.63 33.76
C PRO A 52 -3.57 25.87 34.59
N GLU A 53 -3.09 27.06 34.23
CA GLU A 53 -3.33 28.31 34.96
C GLU A 53 -4.47 29.13 34.38
N ARG A 54 -4.62 29.12 33.05
CA ARG A 54 -5.58 29.97 32.32
C ARG A 54 -6.84 29.24 31.84
N GLY A 55 -6.87 27.91 31.91
CA GLY A 55 -7.99 27.11 31.41
C GLY A 55 -7.96 26.97 29.89
N LEU A 56 -9.12 27.06 29.23
CA LEU A 56 -9.20 26.84 27.77
C LEU A 56 -8.40 27.92 27.02
N VAL A 57 -7.54 27.48 26.11
CA VAL A 57 -6.75 28.37 25.26
C VAL A 57 -7.10 28.17 23.79
N GLU A 58 -6.90 29.22 22.99
CA GLU A 58 -7.06 29.12 21.55
C GLU A 58 -5.80 28.53 20.90
N ARG A 59 -5.96 27.88 19.75
CA ARG A 59 -4.82 27.26 19.06
C ARG A 59 -3.79 28.28 18.58
N SER A 60 -4.19 29.53 18.37
CA SER A 60 -3.31 30.65 18.00
C SER A 60 -2.28 30.97 19.08
N ASP A 61 -2.60 30.66 20.33
CA ASP A 61 -1.77 31.01 21.49
C ASP A 61 -0.78 29.89 21.83
N LEU A 62 -0.81 28.78 21.08
CA LEU A 62 0.09 27.65 21.25
C LEU A 62 1.41 27.90 20.54
N VAL A 63 2.50 27.84 21.31
CA VAL A 63 3.87 27.89 20.80
C VAL A 63 4.54 26.52 20.88
N LYS A 64 5.60 26.29 20.10
CA LYS A 64 6.39 25.06 20.18
C LYS A 64 7.48 25.25 21.23
N GLY A 65 7.59 24.30 22.16
CA GLY A 65 8.67 24.25 23.15
C GLY A 65 9.58 23.05 22.92
N TYR A 66 10.89 23.22 23.06
CA TYR A 66 11.86 22.13 23.14
C TYR A 66 12.30 21.95 24.60
N GLU A 67 12.09 20.75 25.15
CA GLU A 67 12.52 20.41 26.51
C GLU A 67 14.01 20.09 26.52
N TYR A 68 14.79 20.91 27.21
CA TYR A 68 16.25 20.73 27.31
C TYR A 68 16.70 20.16 28.67
N GLU A 69 15.86 20.31 29.70
CA GLU A 69 15.96 19.68 31.02
C GLU A 69 14.54 19.38 31.53
N ASP A 70 14.39 18.48 32.51
CA ASP A 70 13.08 18.13 33.09
C ASP A 70 12.26 19.38 33.43
N LYS A 71 11.13 19.55 32.73
CA LYS A 71 10.19 20.68 32.85
C LYS A 71 10.75 22.06 32.48
N LYS A 72 11.90 22.14 31.80
CA LYS A 72 12.44 23.39 31.26
C LYS A 72 12.39 23.39 29.74
N TYR A 73 11.72 24.40 29.20
CA TYR A 73 11.44 24.51 27.77
C TYR A 73 12.05 25.80 27.22
N ILE A 74 12.63 25.70 26.02
CA ILE A 74 12.93 26.87 25.18
C ILE A 74 11.82 26.97 24.15
N VAL A 75 11.23 28.15 24.01
CA VAL A 75 10.25 28.41 22.95
C VAL A 75 11.00 28.53 21.64
N ILE A 76 10.54 27.80 20.64
CA ILE A 76 11.04 27.86 19.27
C ILE A 76 9.95 28.49 18.43
N ASP A 77 10.19 29.71 17.96
CA ASP A 77 9.25 30.41 17.11
C ASP A 77 9.42 30.01 15.63
N GLU A 78 8.54 30.53 14.78
CA GLU A 78 8.60 30.23 13.34
C GLU A 78 9.82 30.90 12.67
N ALA A 79 10.31 32.02 13.19
CA ALA A 79 11.48 32.72 12.67
C ALA A 79 12.79 31.96 12.99
N ASP A 80 12.89 31.37 14.18
CA ASP A 80 13.97 30.45 14.57
C ASP A 80 14.03 29.28 13.60
N LEU A 81 12.87 28.65 13.33
CA LEU A 81 12.78 27.55 12.37
C LEU A 81 13.12 27.99 10.95
N GLU A 82 12.72 29.21 10.55
CA GLU A 82 13.00 29.78 9.23
C GLU A 82 14.46 30.14 9.05
N SER A 83 15.15 30.62 10.09
CA SER A 83 16.59 30.91 10.06
C SER A 83 17.44 29.65 9.82
N VAL A 84 16.92 28.48 10.20
CA VAL A 84 17.53 27.16 9.98
C VAL A 84 17.06 26.53 8.66
N LYS A 85 16.06 27.09 7.96
CA LYS A 85 15.57 26.50 6.71
C LYS A 85 16.68 26.50 5.65
N ILE A 86 17.00 25.30 5.19
CA ILE A 86 17.99 25.02 4.15
C ILE A 86 17.57 25.70 2.84
N GLU A 87 18.50 26.41 2.19
CA GLU A 87 18.29 27.23 0.98
C GLU A 87 17.59 26.49 -0.19
N SER A 88 17.68 25.15 -0.23
CA SER A 88 17.18 24.31 -1.33
C SER A 88 15.73 23.81 -1.14
N THR A 89 14.81 24.68 -0.73
CA THR A 89 13.42 24.28 -0.41
C THR A 89 12.63 23.73 -1.62
N HIS A 90 12.92 24.25 -2.83
CA HIS A 90 12.15 23.96 -4.05
C HIS A 90 12.96 23.23 -5.13
N THR A 91 14.10 22.63 -4.77
CA THR A 91 14.96 21.94 -5.73
C THR A 91 15.32 20.55 -5.22
N MET A 92 15.12 19.55 -6.09
CA MET A 92 15.62 18.18 -5.95
C MET A 92 16.97 18.10 -6.66
N ASN A 93 18.07 18.17 -5.92
CA ASN A 93 19.41 18.06 -6.50
C ASN A 93 19.83 16.59 -6.56
N ILE A 94 20.10 16.07 -7.76
CA ILE A 94 20.68 14.73 -7.93
C ILE A 94 22.16 14.78 -7.54
N GLU A 95 22.54 13.96 -6.56
CA GLU A 95 23.89 13.86 -6.01
C GLU A 95 24.66 12.65 -6.55
N ALA A 96 23.97 11.53 -6.79
CA ALA A 96 24.59 10.29 -7.25
C ALA A 96 23.63 9.40 -8.03
N PHE A 97 24.18 8.38 -8.70
CA PHE A 97 23.41 7.29 -9.29
C PHE A 97 23.90 5.95 -8.72
N VAL A 98 22.98 5.08 -8.33
CA VAL A 98 23.28 3.78 -7.71
C VAL A 98 22.51 2.66 -8.43
N ASP A 99 22.94 1.42 -8.28
CA ASP A 99 22.22 0.27 -8.83
C ASP A 99 20.84 0.12 -8.17
N GLU A 100 19.81 -0.28 -8.93
CA GLU A 100 18.45 -0.39 -8.40
C GLU A 100 18.34 -1.32 -7.18
N GLY A 101 19.13 -2.40 -7.16
CA GLY A 101 19.18 -3.34 -6.04
C GLY A 101 20.07 -2.94 -4.87
N SER A 102 20.85 -1.84 -4.96
CA SER A 102 21.77 -1.46 -3.87
C SER A 102 21.09 -0.70 -2.73
N VAL A 103 19.88 -0.19 -2.97
CA VAL A 103 19.08 0.51 -1.93
C VAL A 103 18.28 -0.53 -1.16
N ASP A 104 18.81 -0.96 -0.01
CA ASP A 104 18.13 -1.91 0.88
C ASP A 104 16.73 -1.38 1.27
N VAL A 105 15.75 -2.29 1.22
CA VAL A 105 14.34 -2.03 1.54
C VAL A 105 14.18 -1.44 2.95
N ILE A 106 15.08 -1.75 3.89
CA ILE A 106 15.02 -1.20 5.25
C ILE A 106 15.14 0.33 5.28
N TYR A 107 15.86 0.91 4.32
CA TYR A 107 15.98 2.36 4.20
C TYR A 107 14.81 2.99 3.45
N GLN A 108 13.99 2.23 2.72
CA GLN A 108 12.89 2.79 1.93
C GLN A 108 11.67 3.11 2.81
N ASP A 109 11.18 4.35 2.76
CA ASP A 109 10.12 4.83 3.65
C ASP A 109 8.80 5.14 2.92
N THR A 110 8.64 6.35 2.38
CA THR A 110 7.37 6.81 1.83
C THR A 110 7.48 6.96 0.31
N PRO A 111 6.64 6.26 -0.47
CA PRO A 111 6.65 6.36 -1.92
C PRO A 111 5.81 7.53 -2.44
N TYR A 112 6.27 8.12 -3.53
CA TYR A 112 5.67 9.21 -4.27
C TYR A 112 5.79 8.95 -5.78
N TYR A 113 4.87 9.55 -6.54
CA TYR A 113 4.98 9.67 -7.99
C TYR A 113 5.53 11.04 -8.36
N LEU A 114 6.43 11.06 -9.34
CA LEU A 114 7.02 12.27 -9.89
C LEU A 114 6.56 12.42 -11.34
N ALA A 115 6.07 13.60 -11.69
CA ALA A 115 5.61 13.93 -13.03
C ALA A 115 6.14 15.32 -13.45
N PRO A 116 6.32 15.59 -14.76
CA PRO A 116 6.75 16.89 -15.24
C PRO A 116 5.70 17.97 -14.96
N ASP A 117 6.16 19.21 -14.77
CA ASP A 117 5.30 20.40 -14.64
C ASP A 117 5.32 21.21 -15.94
N GLY A 118 4.36 20.94 -16.83
CA GLY A 118 4.15 21.69 -18.07
C GLY A 118 4.91 21.12 -19.28
N ALA A 119 4.48 21.53 -20.48
CA ALA A 119 4.94 20.97 -21.75
C ALA A 119 6.47 21.09 -21.96
N MET A 120 7.07 22.19 -21.51
CA MET A 120 8.51 22.42 -21.63
C MET A 120 9.37 21.47 -20.77
N ALA A 121 8.78 20.84 -19.74
CA ALA A 121 9.48 19.90 -18.88
C ALA A 121 9.42 18.46 -19.40
N GLU A 122 8.48 18.14 -20.29
CA GLU A 122 8.20 16.76 -20.72
C GLU A 122 9.38 16.11 -21.43
N GLU A 123 10.03 16.81 -22.37
CA GLU A 123 11.16 16.27 -23.13
C GLU A 123 12.33 15.91 -22.20
N THR A 124 12.76 16.86 -21.35
CA THR A 124 13.82 16.65 -20.36
C THR A 124 13.48 15.52 -19.38
N PHE A 125 12.23 15.47 -18.91
CA PHE A 125 11.75 14.42 -18.01
C PHE A 125 11.79 13.04 -18.68
N ILE A 126 11.36 12.93 -19.93
CA ILE A 126 11.36 11.68 -20.71
C ILE A 126 12.79 11.19 -20.92
N VAL A 127 13.71 12.08 -21.30
CA VAL A 127 15.13 11.75 -21.50
C VAL A 127 15.74 11.21 -20.22
N LEU A 128 15.53 11.89 -19.08
CA LEU A 128 16.06 11.45 -17.79
C LEU A 128 15.47 10.10 -17.36
N ARG A 129 14.15 9.94 -17.45
CA ARG A 129 13.45 8.67 -17.13
C ARG A 129 14.00 7.52 -17.98
N GLU A 130 14.18 7.74 -19.28
CA GLU A 130 14.66 6.70 -20.18
C GLU A 130 16.15 6.38 -19.96
N ALA A 131 16.97 7.38 -19.63
CA ALA A 131 18.36 7.18 -19.24
C ALA A 131 18.48 6.32 -17.97
N LEU A 132 17.68 6.60 -16.93
CA LEU A 132 17.62 5.78 -15.72
C LEU A 132 17.19 4.34 -16.03
N ARG A 133 16.15 4.17 -16.87
CA ARG A 133 15.63 2.86 -17.27
C ARG A 133 16.67 2.01 -18.00
N ARG A 134 17.37 2.60 -18.97
CA ARG A 134 18.37 1.87 -19.77
C ARG A 134 19.63 1.54 -18.98
N SER A 135 19.99 2.40 -18.03
CA SER A 135 21.17 2.19 -17.19
C SER A 135 20.92 1.26 -16.00
N GLY A 136 19.67 0.96 -15.66
CA GLY A 136 19.32 0.16 -14.48
C GLY A 136 19.71 0.85 -13.17
N LYS A 137 19.71 2.19 -13.17
CA LYS A 137 20.16 3.01 -12.03
C LYS A 137 18.99 3.76 -11.39
N LEU A 138 19.15 4.05 -10.11
CA LEU A 138 18.36 5.01 -9.35
C LEU A 138 19.19 6.27 -9.10
N ALA A 139 18.56 7.44 -9.19
CA ALA A 139 19.19 8.69 -8.77
C ALA A 139 18.99 8.89 -7.26
N ILE A 140 20.06 9.21 -6.56
CA ILE A 140 20.02 9.69 -5.18
C ILE A 140 20.00 11.21 -5.20
N ALA A 141 19.02 11.79 -4.52
CA ALA A 141 18.82 13.21 -4.45
C ALA A 141 18.41 13.64 -3.03
N ARG A 142 18.37 14.94 -2.80
CA ARG A 142 17.79 15.52 -1.59
C ARG A 142 16.69 16.51 -1.94
N LEU A 143 15.64 16.53 -1.11
CA LEU A 143 14.67 17.62 -1.13
C LEU A 143 14.15 17.93 0.26
N VAL A 144 13.57 19.12 0.41
CA VAL A 144 12.85 19.51 1.61
C VAL A 144 11.39 19.10 1.52
N LEU A 145 10.96 18.19 2.38
CA LEU A 145 9.56 17.78 2.56
C LEU A 145 9.12 18.04 3.99
N SER A 146 7.99 18.73 4.17
CA SER A 146 7.43 19.04 5.50
C SER A 146 8.45 19.68 6.45
N SER A 147 9.17 20.70 5.94
CA SER A 147 10.19 21.44 6.68
C SER A 147 11.42 20.64 7.11
N ARG A 148 11.68 19.47 6.51
CA ARG A 148 12.91 18.69 6.74
C ARG A 148 13.52 18.26 5.41
N GLU A 149 14.84 18.38 5.30
CA GLU A 149 15.57 17.74 4.21
C GLU A 149 15.50 16.22 4.35
N ARG A 150 15.24 15.54 3.24
CA ARG A 150 15.20 14.09 3.14
C ARG A 150 16.03 13.65 1.95
N VAL A 151 16.81 12.59 2.16
CA VAL A 151 17.41 11.84 1.06
C VAL A 151 16.31 11.04 0.38
N ILE A 152 16.36 10.97 -0.93
CA ILE A 152 15.40 10.26 -1.76
C ILE A 152 16.10 9.41 -2.82
N ALA A 153 15.45 8.32 -3.20
CA ALA A 153 15.76 7.56 -4.40
C ALA A 153 14.71 7.87 -5.48
N ILE A 154 15.16 8.13 -6.72
CA ILE A 154 14.31 8.38 -7.88
C ILE A 154 14.57 7.30 -8.92
N GLY A 155 13.52 6.69 -9.43
CA GLY A 155 13.62 5.68 -10.48
C GLY A 155 12.50 5.77 -11.51
N PRO A 156 12.68 5.14 -12.67
CA PRO A 156 11.67 5.13 -13.72
C PRO A 156 10.48 4.27 -13.30
N ARG A 157 9.26 4.74 -13.58
CA ARG A 157 8.04 3.92 -13.38
C ARG A 157 7.01 4.22 -14.44
N GLU A 158 6.71 3.23 -15.28
CA GLU A 158 5.73 3.36 -16.36
C GLU A 158 6.02 4.61 -17.22
N THR A 159 5.05 5.51 -17.37
CA THR A 159 5.20 6.79 -18.06
C THR A 159 5.75 7.91 -17.16
N GLY A 160 5.84 7.71 -15.85
CA GLY A 160 6.39 8.65 -14.89
C GLY A 160 7.72 8.22 -14.29
N MET A 161 7.99 8.72 -13.09
CA MET A 161 9.04 8.25 -12.20
C MET A 161 8.45 8.02 -10.81
N PHE A 162 9.06 7.13 -10.03
CA PHE A 162 8.79 7.01 -8.61
C PHE A 162 9.87 7.73 -7.82
N VAL A 163 9.50 8.21 -6.64
CA VAL A 163 10.41 8.77 -5.64
C VAL A 163 10.12 8.08 -4.33
N CYS A 164 11.15 7.57 -3.64
CA CYS A 164 11.01 7.01 -2.30
C CYS A 164 11.86 7.81 -1.34
N THR A 165 11.27 8.28 -0.22
CA THR A 165 12.07 8.85 0.86
C THR A 165 12.89 7.77 1.54
N LEU A 166 14.14 8.10 1.86
CA LEU A 166 15.04 7.21 2.55
C LEU A 166 15.13 7.57 4.04
N ARG A 167 15.11 6.56 4.90
CA ARG A 167 15.35 6.68 6.34
C ARG A 167 16.79 7.06 6.59
N ASN A 168 17.01 7.85 7.62
CA ASN A 168 18.37 8.16 8.03
C ASN A 168 19.02 6.92 8.69
N PRO A 169 20.35 6.74 8.58
CA PRO A 169 21.02 5.60 9.20
C PRO A 169 20.82 5.49 10.72
N ASN A 170 20.63 6.62 11.41
CA ASN A 170 20.35 6.66 12.84
C ASN A 170 18.91 6.22 13.22
N GLU A 171 18.01 6.14 12.26
CA GLU A 171 16.64 5.61 12.44
C GLU A 171 16.59 4.09 12.28
N VAL A 172 17.62 3.50 11.68
CA VAL A 172 17.72 2.05 11.41
C VAL A 172 18.48 1.37 12.54
N ARG A 173 17.81 0.43 13.22
CA ARG A 173 18.42 -0.34 14.30
C ARG A 173 19.37 -1.42 13.76
N GLY A 174 20.49 -1.61 14.44
CA GLY A 174 21.47 -2.64 14.08
C GLY A 174 20.92 -4.06 14.27
N THR A 175 21.26 -4.96 13.35
CA THR A 175 20.75 -6.34 13.33
C THR A 175 21.35 -7.23 14.43
N ALA A 176 22.54 -6.89 14.94
CA ALA A 176 23.27 -7.71 15.92
C ALA A 176 22.47 -7.95 17.22
N GLU A 177 21.72 -6.95 17.69
CA GLU A 177 20.87 -7.07 18.88
C GLU A 177 19.73 -8.09 18.71
N TYR A 178 19.32 -8.36 17.46
CA TYR A 178 18.18 -9.22 17.14
C TYR A 178 18.64 -10.61 16.65
N PHE A 179 19.73 -10.67 15.88
CA PHE A 179 20.17 -11.89 15.20
C PHE A 179 21.44 -12.50 15.79
N GLY A 180 22.10 -11.85 16.75
CA GLY A 180 23.39 -12.31 17.29
C GLY A 180 23.34 -13.70 17.95
N ASN A 181 22.18 -14.12 18.43
CA ASN A 181 21.98 -15.43 19.06
C ASN A 181 21.47 -16.52 18.10
N ILE A 182 21.28 -16.19 16.81
CA ILE A 182 20.84 -17.17 15.82
C ILE A 182 22.05 -17.98 15.38
N PRO A 183 22.09 -19.31 15.62
CA PRO A 183 23.23 -20.13 15.24
C PRO A 183 23.34 -20.20 13.72
N VAL A 184 24.56 -20.01 13.20
CA VAL A 184 24.88 -20.27 11.79
C VAL A 184 25.20 -21.76 11.65
N GLY A 185 24.47 -22.46 10.77
CA GLY A 185 24.65 -23.88 10.56
C GLY A 185 24.08 -24.35 9.23
N ASN A 186 24.44 -25.57 8.82
CA ASN A 186 23.92 -26.21 7.62
C ASN A 186 22.63 -26.97 7.97
N PRO A 187 21.51 -26.70 7.28
CA PRO A 187 20.28 -27.47 7.47
C PRO A 187 20.43 -28.90 6.94
N ASP A 188 19.60 -29.81 7.43
CA ASP A 188 19.48 -31.16 6.88
C ASP A 188 19.03 -31.09 5.39
N PRO A 189 19.70 -31.79 4.47
CA PRO A 189 19.39 -31.72 3.03
C PRO A 189 17.97 -32.17 2.67
N GLU A 190 17.40 -33.17 3.35
CA GLU A 190 16.03 -33.63 3.08
C GLU A 190 15.02 -32.59 3.56
N MET A 191 15.26 -31.97 4.72
CA MET A 191 14.42 -30.88 5.22
C MET A 191 14.47 -29.65 4.30
N LEU A 192 15.66 -29.31 3.80
CA LEU A 192 15.83 -28.20 2.87
C LEU A 192 15.07 -28.45 1.56
N GLN A 193 15.22 -29.64 0.96
CA GLN A 193 14.52 -30.00 -0.27
C GLN A 193 12.99 -29.99 -0.11
N LEU A 194 12.49 -30.47 1.02
CA LEU A 194 11.05 -30.45 1.32
C LEU A 194 10.51 -29.03 1.44
N ALA A 195 11.26 -28.15 2.12
CA ALA A 195 10.92 -26.75 2.25
C ALA A 195 10.94 -26.04 0.87
N GLU A 196 11.96 -26.29 0.05
CA GLU A 196 12.06 -25.75 -1.32
C GLU A 196 10.89 -26.18 -2.20
N ALA A 197 10.50 -27.46 -2.16
CA ALA A 197 9.36 -27.98 -2.92
C ALA A 197 8.04 -27.28 -2.53
N LEU A 198 7.85 -27.02 -1.23
CA LEU A 198 6.67 -26.30 -0.73
C LEU A 198 6.66 -24.83 -1.11
N ILE A 199 7.81 -24.16 -1.05
CA ILE A 199 7.96 -22.79 -1.55
C ILE A 199 7.58 -22.77 -3.02
N GLN A 200 8.16 -23.65 -3.85
CA GLN A 200 7.86 -23.72 -5.28
C GLN A 200 6.39 -23.99 -5.57
N GLN A 201 5.75 -24.87 -4.78
CA GLN A 201 4.32 -25.16 -4.91
C GLN A 201 3.43 -23.96 -4.58
N LYS A 202 3.86 -23.09 -3.65
CA LYS A 202 3.13 -21.90 -3.22
C LYS A 202 3.58 -20.61 -3.91
N THR A 203 4.63 -20.66 -4.73
CA THR A 203 5.09 -19.53 -5.53
C THR A 203 3.99 -19.11 -6.50
N THR A 204 3.65 -17.83 -6.45
CA THR A 204 2.67 -17.20 -7.33
C THR A 204 3.16 -15.82 -7.76
N VAL A 205 2.57 -15.26 -8.81
CA VAL A 205 2.75 -13.85 -9.15
C VAL A 205 2.04 -13.01 -8.09
N PHE A 206 2.76 -12.05 -7.52
CA PHE A 206 2.19 -11.12 -6.57
C PHE A 206 1.25 -10.13 -7.29
N ASP A 207 -0.04 -10.19 -6.93
CA ASP A 207 -1.03 -9.20 -7.33
C ASP A 207 -1.64 -8.60 -6.06
N PRO A 208 -1.42 -7.30 -5.77
CA PRO A 208 -1.96 -6.64 -4.59
C PRO A 208 -3.47 -6.80 -4.41
N ARG A 209 -4.22 -6.94 -5.52
CA ARG A 209 -5.69 -7.05 -5.52
C ARG A 209 -6.21 -8.35 -4.87
N ASN A 210 -5.36 -9.37 -4.76
CA ASN A 210 -5.72 -10.63 -4.12
C ASN A 210 -5.64 -10.58 -2.59
N TYR A 211 -5.15 -9.48 -2.02
CA TYR A 211 -4.90 -9.32 -0.60
C TYR A 211 -5.75 -8.18 -0.02
N GLU A 212 -7.05 -8.43 0.10
CA GLU A 212 -8.00 -7.48 0.69
C GLU A 212 -7.78 -7.28 2.20
N ASP A 213 -8.03 -6.07 2.69
CA ASP A 213 -8.09 -5.77 4.12
C ASP A 213 -9.33 -6.41 4.74
N ARG A 214 -9.15 -7.61 5.29
CA ARG A 214 -10.22 -8.38 5.93
C ARG A 214 -10.82 -7.67 7.14
N TYR A 215 -10.04 -6.84 7.83
CA TYR A 215 -10.52 -6.09 8.99
C TYR A 215 -11.48 -4.99 8.54
N GLU A 216 -11.07 -4.19 7.55
CA GLU A 216 -11.90 -3.12 6.98
C GLU A 216 -13.18 -3.65 6.34
N ALA A 217 -13.10 -4.77 5.61
CA ALA A 217 -14.27 -5.43 5.05
C ALA A 217 -15.26 -5.90 6.14
N ALA A 218 -14.77 -6.56 7.19
CA ALA A 218 -15.59 -7.01 8.32
C ALA A 218 -16.20 -5.82 9.08
N LEU A 219 -15.43 -4.74 9.24
CA LEU A 219 -15.86 -3.52 9.91
C LEU A 219 -16.97 -2.80 9.12
N MET A 220 -16.82 -2.67 7.80
CA MET A 220 -17.86 -2.14 6.90
C MET A 220 -19.14 -2.98 6.96
N GLN A 221 -19.01 -4.30 6.98
CA GLN A 221 -20.16 -5.19 7.12
C GLN A 221 -20.88 -4.99 8.45
N MET A 222 -20.13 -4.92 9.56
CA MET A 222 -20.69 -4.64 10.88
C MET A 222 -21.41 -3.28 10.91
N ILE A 223 -20.82 -2.24 10.32
CA ILE A 223 -21.45 -0.90 10.25
C ILE A 223 -22.75 -0.97 9.45
N ARG A 224 -22.77 -1.64 8.29
CA ARG A 224 -23.98 -1.81 7.47
C ARG A 224 -25.09 -2.56 8.20
N GLU A 225 -24.76 -3.62 8.93
CA GLU A 225 -25.75 -4.37 9.71
C GLU A 225 -26.29 -3.55 10.89
N LYS A 226 -25.43 -2.80 11.60
CA LYS A 226 -25.88 -1.86 12.64
C LYS A 226 -26.78 -0.75 12.08
N LEU A 227 -26.50 -0.22 10.89
CA LEU A 227 -27.35 0.77 10.21
C LEU A 227 -28.74 0.22 9.86
N LYS A 228 -28.85 -1.07 9.57
CA LYS A 228 -30.12 -1.76 9.31
C LYS A 228 -30.87 -2.18 10.60
N GLY A 229 -30.33 -1.88 11.78
CA GLY A 229 -30.92 -2.23 13.07
C GLY A 229 -30.64 -3.67 13.53
N HIS A 230 -29.76 -4.41 12.85
CA HIS A 230 -29.37 -5.77 13.24
C HIS A 230 -28.19 -5.74 14.22
N LYS A 231 -28.17 -6.67 15.18
CA LYS A 231 -26.98 -6.88 16.02
C LYS A 231 -25.83 -7.41 15.15
N PRO A 232 -24.58 -6.93 15.33
CA PRO A 232 -23.44 -7.41 14.55
C PRO A 232 -23.32 -8.94 14.58
N ILE A 233 -23.16 -9.54 13.41
CA ILE A 233 -22.76 -10.94 13.30
C ILE A 233 -21.27 -10.99 13.65
N ILE A 234 -20.96 -11.48 14.85
CA ILE A 234 -19.57 -11.75 15.25
C ILE A 234 -19.14 -12.98 14.47
N ALA A 235 -18.29 -12.81 13.45
CA ALA A 235 -17.68 -13.94 12.78
C ALA A 235 -16.80 -14.69 13.79
N ALA A 236 -17.06 -15.98 13.97
CA ALA A 236 -16.27 -16.84 14.86
C ALA A 236 -14.80 -16.86 14.39
N PRO A 237 -13.82 -16.83 15.30
CA PRO A 237 -12.42 -16.99 14.93
C PRO A 237 -12.22 -18.29 14.14
N PRO A 238 -11.37 -18.31 13.09
CA PRO A 238 -11.03 -19.56 12.43
C PRO A 238 -10.42 -20.53 13.45
N GLU A 239 -10.88 -21.79 13.43
CA GLU A 239 -10.34 -22.82 14.31
C GLU A 239 -8.83 -22.95 14.07
N ARG A 240 -8.05 -22.87 15.14
CA ARG A 240 -6.61 -23.09 15.07
C ARG A 240 -6.39 -24.58 14.83
N GLY A 241 -6.08 -24.94 13.59
CA GLY A 241 -5.68 -26.31 13.23
C GLY A 241 -4.51 -26.77 14.10
N ASN A 242 -4.59 -28.01 14.57
CA ASN A 242 -3.59 -28.60 15.46
C ASN A 242 -2.22 -28.62 14.75
N VAL A 243 -1.17 -28.14 15.43
CA VAL A 243 0.20 -28.15 14.89
C VAL A 243 0.71 -29.59 14.89
N ILE A 244 0.56 -30.27 13.76
CA ILE A 244 1.17 -31.58 13.53
C ILE A 244 2.69 -31.38 13.36
N ASN A 245 3.49 -32.40 13.73
CA ASN A 245 4.94 -32.46 13.48
C ASN A 245 5.24 -31.96 12.07
N LEU A 246 6.18 -31.01 11.96
CA LEU A 246 6.51 -30.32 10.70
C LEU A 246 6.69 -31.33 9.57
N MET A 247 7.35 -32.47 9.78
CA MET A 247 7.56 -33.44 8.71
C MET A 247 6.25 -34.07 8.19
N ASP A 248 5.32 -34.41 9.07
CA ASP A 248 4.02 -34.97 8.71
C ASP A 248 3.11 -33.89 8.11
N ALA A 249 3.17 -32.65 8.62
CA ALA A 249 2.43 -31.51 8.09
C ALA A 249 2.89 -31.13 6.68
N LEU A 250 4.21 -31.13 6.43
CA LEU A 250 4.80 -30.84 5.13
C LEU A 250 4.48 -31.97 4.11
N LYS A 251 4.59 -33.24 4.51
CA LYS A 251 4.19 -34.40 3.67
C LYS A 251 2.68 -34.42 3.38
N ALA A 252 1.84 -34.07 4.34
CA ALA A 252 0.39 -33.96 4.18
C ALA A 252 0.00 -32.80 3.23
N SER A 253 0.68 -31.65 3.34
CA SER A 253 0.44 -30.48 2.48
C SER A 253 0.79 -30.77 1.00
N LEU A 254 1.87 -31.52 0.74
CA LEU A 254 2.25 -31.96 -0.61
C LEU A 254 1.29 -33.02 -1.20
N SER A 255 0.75 -33.90 -0.37
CA SER A 255 -0.16 -34.97 -0.82
C SER A 255 -1.61 -34.50 -1.05
N GLN A 256 -2.08 -33.48 -0.32
CA GLN A 256 -3.43 -32.92 -0.49
C GLN A 256 -3.60 -32.02 -1.73
N ALA A 257 -2.50 -31.58 -2.35
CA ALA A 257 -2.56 -30.72 -3.53
C ALA A 257 -2.64 -31.46 -4.88
N LYS A 258 -2.74 -32.79 -4.86
CA LYS A 258 -3.00 -33.57 -6.08
C LYS A 258 -4.49 -33.40 -6.44
N PRO A 259 -4.86 -32.91 -7.64
CA PRO A 259 -6.25 -32.85 -8.05
C PRO A 259 -6.86 -34.26 -7.94
N PRO A 260 -8.11 -34.41 -7.45
CA PRO A 260 -8.75 -35.71 -7.45
C PRO A 260 -8.74 -36.25 -8.87
N ALA A 261 -8.12 -37.42 -9.04
CA ALA A 261 -8.08 -38.12 -10.31
C ALA A 261 -9.52 -38.29 -10.81
N LYS A 262 -9.78 -37.84 -12.06
CA LYS A 262 -11.04 -38.09 -12.76
C LYS A 262 -11.38 -39.57 -12.63
N SER A 263 -12.47 -39.89 -11.93
CA SER A 263 -13.03 -41.22 -11.92
C SER A 263 -13.40 -41.59 -13.35
N LYS A 264 -12.82 -42.69 -13.84
CA LYS A 264 -13.17 -43.30 -15.12
C LYS A 264 -14.65 -43.64 -15.11
N GLY A 265 -15.37 -43.13 -16.12
CA GLY A 265 -16.75 -43.48 -16.38
C GLY A 265 -16.93 -44.98 -16.49
N LYS A 266 -17.99 -45.47 -15.85
CA LYS A 266 -18.51 -46.82 -16.05
C LYS A 266 -19.69 -46.71 -17.01
N THR A 267 -19.49 -47.20 -18.22
CA THR A 267 -20.51 -47.29 -19.27
C THR A 267 -21.52 -48.39 -18.93
N GLU A 268 -22.80 -47.98 -18.83
CA GLU A 268 -24.09 -48.55 -19.27
C GLU A 268 -24.35 -50.08 -19.35
N PRO A 269 -25.63 -50.50 -19.24
CA PRO A 269 -26.38 -50.73 -20.49
C PRO A 269 -27.88 -50.33 -20.50
N ALA A 270 -28.22 -49.54 -21.53
CA ALA A 270 -29.31 -49.61 -22.51
C ALA A 270 -30.61 -50.43 -22.27
N ALA A 271 -31.75 -49.78 -22.54
CA ALA A 271 -32.87 -50.24 -23.39
C ALA A 271 -33.70 -48.99 -23.75
N GLU A 272 -33.87 -48.49 -24.98
CA GLU A 272 -34.29 -49.00 -26.29
C GLU A 272 -35.62 -48.34 -26.73
N LYS A 273 -35.51 -47.53 -27.81
CA LYS A 273 -36.48 -47.18 -28.88
C LYS A 273 -37.88 -46.62 -28.57
N ALA A 274 -38.18 -45.46 -29.18
CA ALA A 274 -38.97 -45.32 -30.43
C ALA A 274 -39.35 -43.84 -30.62
N ALA A 275 -38.74 -43.11 -31.57
CA ALA A 275 -39.22 -42.91 -32.94
C ALA A 275 -40.67 -42.38 -33.06
N LYS A 276 -40.83 -41.10 -33.46
CA LYS A 276 -41.41 -40.74 -34.77
C LYS A 276 -41.38 -39.22 -35.02
N SER A 277 -40.96 -38.91 -36.24
CA SER A 277 -41.02 -37.62 -36.90
C SER A 277 -42.43 -37.31 -37.43
N ALA A 278 -42.68 -36.02 -37.65
CA ALA A 278 -43.01 -35.44 -38.96
C ALA A 278 -44.21 -34.49 -38.96
N ALA A 279 -43.94 -33.29 -39.51
CA ALA A 279 -44.79 -32.44 -40.35
C ALA A 279 -46.06 -31.83 -39.73
N ALA A 280 -46.61 -30.70 -40.17
CA ALA A 280 -46.23 -29.52 -40.94
C ALA A 280 -47.54 -28.71 -41.07
N LYS A 281 -47.42 -27.42 -41.45
CA LYS A 281 -48.49 -26.52 -41.94
C LYS A 281 -49.43 -25.93 -40.87
N SER A 282 -49.92 -24.70 -40.95
CA SER A 282 -49.70 -23.57 -41.86
C SER A 282 -50.61 -22.39 -41.43
N ILE A 283 -50.10 -21.16 -41.60
CA ILE A 283 -50.77 -19.98 -42.21
C ILE A 283 -51.76 -19.10 -41.39
N ALA A 284 -51.55 -17.79 -41.64
CA ALA A 284 -52.44 -16.61 -41.62
C ALA A 284 -52.50 -15.78 -40.32
N LYS A 285 -51.98 -14.54 -40.33
CA LYS A 285 -52.62 -13.25 -40.77
C LYS A 285 -53.85 -12.95 -39.90
N LYS A 286 -54.10 -11.77 -39.32
CA LYS A 286 -53.52 -10.41 -39.35
C LYS A 286 -54.28 -9.62 -38.21
N PRO A 287 -54.33 -8.28 -38.13
CA PRO A 287 -53.81 -7.54 -36.97
C PRO A 287 -54.85 -6.62 -36.27
N GLY A 288 -54.36 -5.81 -35.32
CA GLY A 288 -55.00 -4.58 -34.85
C GLY A 288 -55.64 -4.75 -33.46
N ALA A 289 -55.66 -3.76 -32.58
CA ALA A 289 -55.12 -2.41 -32.60
C ALA A 289 -55.03 -1.94 -31.15
N GLN A 290 -53.91 -1.30 -30.82
CA GLN A 290 -53.84 -0.03 -30.09
C GLN A 290 -54.95 0.36 -29.09
N LYS A 291 -54.43 0.74 -27.91
CA LYS A 291 -54.65 2.00 -27.16
C LYS A 291 -55.67 2.02 -26.01
N LYS A 292 -55.08 2.46 -24.89
CA LYS A 292 -55.57 3.41 -23.88
C LYS A 292 -56.71 2.95 -22.98
N ALA A 293 -56.42 2.79 -21.69
CA ALA A 293 -56.37 3.91 -20.75
C ALA A 293 -55.29 3.62 -19.69
#